data_AF-A0A357CUY0-F1
#
_entry.id   AF-A0A357CUY0-F1
#
_cell.length_a   1.000
_cell.length_b   1.000
_cell.length_c   1.000
_cell.angle_alpha   90.00
_cell.angle_beta   90.00
_cell.angle_gamma   90.00
#
_symmetry.space_group_name_H-M   'P 1'
#
loop_
_entity.id
_entity.type
_entity.pdbx_description
1 polymer ?
#
loop_
_entity_poly.entity_id
_entity_poly.type
_entity_poly.pdbx_seq_one_letter_code
_entity_poly.pdbx_strand_id
1 'polypeptide(L)' 'MVGFMKRKIRFGIIGCGVIADFHANAIMELQDEAILVGVTDVVYDAAEKFSKRHGIRVFATLEE' A
#
# COMPACT_ATOMS: atom_id res chain seq x y z
N MET A 1 4.37 28.89 17.36
CA MET A 1 3.30 27.91 17.10
C MET A 1 3.96 26.64 16.58
N VAL A 2 4.24 25.68 17.45
CA VAL A 2 4.86 24.40 17.02
C VAL A 2 3.70 23.50 16.61
N GLY A 3 3.42 23.43 15.31
CA GLY A 3 2.39 22.52 14.79
C GLY A 3 2.82 21.08 15.04
N PHE A 4 2.00 20.32 15.77
CA PHE A 4 2.16 18.88 15.89
C PHE A 4 1.96 18.27 14.50
N MET A 5 3.03 17.82 13.85
CA MET A 5 2.92 17.08 12.59
C MET A 5 2.28 15.73 12.92
N LYS A 6 1.01 15.53 12.55
CA LYS A 6 0.34 14.23 12.68
C LYS A 6 1.15 13.20 11.91
N ARG A 7 1.53 12.11 12.56
CA ARG A 7 2.17 10.98 11.87
C ARG A 7 1.13 10.31 10.98
N LYS A 8 1.46 10.09 9.70
CA LYS A 8 0.61 9.36 8.76
C LYS A 8 0.49 7.89 9.17
N ILE A 9 -0.69 7.33 8.99
CA ILE A 9 -0.94 5.89 9.17
C ILE A 9 -0.32 5.16 7.97
N ARG A 10 0.43 4.09 8.24
CA ARG A 10 1.11 3.29 7.21
C ARG A 10 0.34 1.99 7.00
N PHE A 11 -0.05 1.74 5.76
CA PHE A 11 -0.78 0.55 5.36
C PHE A 11 0.10 -0.38 4.52
N GLY A 12 -0.04 -1.68 4.73
CA GLY A 12 0.36 -2.70 3.78
C GLY A 12 -0.88 -3.48 3.32
N ILE A 13 -0.88 -3.96 2.08
CA ILE A 13 -1.95 -4.83 1.55
C ILE A 13 -1.37 -6.23 1.33
N ILE A 14 -2.06 -7.24 1.85
CA ILE A 14 -1.78 -8.65 1.60
C ILE A 14 -2.90 -9.17 0.70
N GLY A 15 -2.54 -9.65 -0.48
CA GLY A 15 -3.48 -10.04 -1.53
C GLY A 15 -3.75 -8.92 -2.53
N CYS A 16 -3.38 -9.16 -3.78
CA CYS A 16 -3.44 -8.24 -4.92
C CYS A 16 -4.54 -8.65 -5.92
N GLY A 17 -5.66 -9.16 -5.39
CA GLY A 17 -6.84 -9.53 -6.16
C GLY A 17 -7.76 -8.35 -6.50
N VAL A 18 -8.97 -8.64 -6.97
CA VAL A 18 -9.93 -7.65 -7.53
C VAL A 18 -10.21 -6.47 -6.59
N ILE A 19 -10.29 -6.71 -5.28
CA ILE A 19 -10.66 -5.68 -4.29
C ILE A 19 -9.45 -4.85 -3.82
N ALA A 20 -8.22 -5.31 -4.10
CA ALA A 20 -7.01 -4.62 -3.65
C ALA A 20 -6.90 -3.21 -4.25
N ASP A 21 -7.28 -3.03 -5.51
CA ASP A 21 -7.29 -1.72 -6.19
C ASP A 21 -8.24 -0.73 -5.49
N PHE A 22 -9.40 -1.19 -5.01
CA PHE A 22 -10.35 -0.34 -4.27
C PHE A 22 -9.73 0.17 -2.96
N HIS A 23 -9.07 -0.70 -2.20
CA HIS A 23 -8.40 -0.29 -0.96
C HIS A 23 -7.20 0.62 -1.21
N ALA A 24 -6.37 0.33 -2.22
CA ALA A 24 -5.22 1.16 -2.56
C ALA A 24 -5.65 2.58 -2.94
N ASN A 25 -6.68 2.72 -3.78
CA ASN A 25 -7.21 4.02 -4.19
C ASN A 25 -7.73 4.81 -2.98
N ALA A 26 -8.52 4.19 -2.10
CA ALA A 26 -9.04 4.85 -0.90
C ALA A 26 -7.91 5.33 0.04
N ILE A 27 -6.83 4.55 0.19
CA ILE A 27 -5.67 4.95 1.00
C ILE A 27 -4.91 6.11 0.34
N MET A 28 -4.74 6.08 -0.98
CA MET A 28 -4.04 7.12 -1.73
C MET A 28 -4.81 8.45 -1.74
N GLU A 29 -6.14 8.42 -1.74
CA GLU A 29 -6.98 9.62 -1.59
C GLU A 29 -6.77 10.32 -0.23
N LEU A 30 -6.39 9.56 0.80
CA LEU A 30 -6.09 10.04 2.15
C LEU A 30 -4.63 10.45 2.34
N GLN A 31 -3.93 10.87 1.29
CA GLN A 31 -2.47 11.12 1.31
C GLN A 31 -1.98 12.06 2.44
N ASP A 32 -2.82 12.96 2.96
CA ASP A 32 -2.46 13.83 4.10
C ASP A 32 -2.41 13.07 5.44
N GLU A 33 -3.16 11.98 5.56
CA GLU A 33 -3.35 11.20 6.79
C GLU A 33 -2.78 9.78 6.72
N ALA A 34 -2.59 9.24 5.52
CA ALA A 34 -2.20 7.86 5.28
C ALA A 34 -1.18 7.71 4.14
N ILE A 35 -0.50 6.57 4.14
CA ILE A 35 0.40 6.14 3.07
C ILE A 35 0.35 4.62 2.91
N LEU A 36 0.22 4.15 1.68
CA LEU A 36 0.37 2.74 1.32
C LEU A 36 1.86 2.45 1.12
N VAL A 37 2.47 1.71 2.04
CA VAL A 37 3.93 1.48 2.07
C VAL A 37 4.37 0.26 1.28
N GLY A 38 3.47 -0.67 0.99
CA GLY A 38 3.72 -1.74 0.04
C GLY A 38 2.71 -2.87 0.08
N VAL A 39 3.00 -3.89 -0.73
CA VAL A 39 2.10 -5.02 -0.99
C VAL A 39 2.83 -6.34 -1.07
N THR A 40 2.12 -7.40 -0.76
CA THR A 40 2.56 -8.79 -0.97
C THR A 40 1.39 -9.63 -1.42
N ASP A 41 1.68 -10.72 -2.14
CA ASP A 41 0.71 -11.73 -2.55
C ASP A 41 1.45 -13.07 -2.63
N VAL A 42 0.76 -14.17 -2.33
CA VAL A 42 1.31 -15.52 -2.49
C VAL A 42 1.71 -15.80 -3.95
N VAL A 43 1.09 -15.12 -4.90
CA VAL A 43 1.50 -15.07 -6.31
C VAL A 43 2.31 -13.80 -6.55
N TYR A 44 3.65 -13.90 -6.51
CA TYR A 44 4.55 -12.75 -6.66
C TYR A 44 4.28 -11.88 -7.90
N ASP A 45 3.96 -12.50 -9.05
CA ASP A 45 3.63 -11.77 -10.29
C ASP A 45 2.40 -10.86 -10.12
N ALA A 46 1.41 -11.26 -9.31
CA ALA A 46 0.27 -10.42 -8.98
C ALA A 46 0.70 -9.20 -8.14
N ALA A 47 1.52 -9.42 -7.12
CA ALA A 47 2.07 -8.35 -6.28
C ALA A 47 2.97 -7.39 -7.08
N GLU A 48 3.82 -7.91 -7.96
CA GLU A 48 4.70 -7.10 -8.81
C GLU A 48 3.90 -6.24 -9.80
N LYS A 49 2.89 -6.83 -10.46
CA LYS A 49 1.99 -6.06 -11.34
C LYS A 49 1.23 -5.01 -10.56
N PHE A 50 0.74 -5.31 -9.37
CA PHE A 50 0.03 -4.37 -8.51
C PHE A 50 0.94 -3.20 -8.10
N SER A 51 2.14 -3.53 -7.63
CA SER A 51 3.20 -2.57 -7.29
C SER A 51 3.51 -1.62 -8.45
N LYS A 52 3.69 -2.14 -9.66
CA LYS A 52 3.95 -1.34 -10.87
C LYS A 52 2.79 -0.40 -11.23
N ARG A 53 1.53 -0.86 -11.10
CA ARG A 53 0.35 -0.02 -11.38
C ARG A 53 0.21 1.15 -10.40
N HIS A 54 0.57 0.92 -9.14
CA HIS A 54 0.33 1.85 -8.03
C HIS A 54 1.57 2.64 -7.58
N GLY A 55 2.76 2.30 -8.10
CA GLY A 55 4.01 2.96 -7.71
C GLY A 55 4.42 2.69 -6.25
N ILE A 56 4.07 1.51 -5.72
CA ILE A 56 4.30 1.13 -4.31
C ILE A 56 5.30 -0.01 -4.21
N ARG A 57 5.95 -0.19 -3.06
CA ARG A 57 6.93 -1.26 -2.86
C ARG A 57 6.25 -2.64 -2.89
N VAL A 58 6.84 -3.58 -3.63
CA VAL A 58 6.51 -5.00 -3.54
C VAL A 58 7.39 -5.69 -2.50
N PHE A 59 6.81 -6.63 -1.76
CA PHE A 59 7.48 -7.55 -0.85
C PHE A 59 7.28 -8.97 -1.38
N ALA A 60 8.32 -9.81 -1.29
CA ALA A 60 8.29 -11.15 -1.89
C ALA A 60 7.53 -12.16 -1.02
N THR A 61 7.49 -11.93 0.30
CA THR A 61 6.75 -12.76 1.26
C THR A 61 5.96 -11.89 2.23
N LEU A 62 5.26 -12.52 3.17
CA LEU A 62 4.49 -11.83 4.21
C LEU A 62 5.40 -11.29 5.34
N GLU A 63 6.53 -11.95 5.55
CA GLU A 63 7.46 -11.71 6.67
C GLU A 63 8.45 -10.57 6.40
N GLU A 64 8.62 -10.16 5.14
CA GLU A 64 9.45 -9.00 4.74
C GLU A 64 8.74 -7.65 4.99
#